data_AF-A0A014NQA7-F1
#
_entry.id   AF-A0A014NQA7-F1
#
_cell.length_a   1.000
_cell.length_b   1.000
_cell.length_c   1.000
_cell.angle_alpha   90.00
_cell.angle_beta   90.00
_cell.angle_gamma   90.00
#
_symmetry.space_group_name_H-M   'P 1'
#
loop_
_entity.id
_entity.type
_entity.pdbx_description
1 polymer ?
#
loop_
_entity_poly.entity_id
_entity_poly.type
_entity_poly.pdbx_seq_one_letter_code
_entity_poly.pdbx_strand_id
1 'polypeptide(L)' 'MKKEITDKWISTDEAAEYLGVKATTIREWIRKDNGIPAYKIGRLWKLKKEELDEWVKSGKVLSEI' A
#
# COMPACT_ATOMS: atom_id res chain seq x y z
N MET A 1 3.70 27.18 4.46
CA MET A 1 3.91 25.89 3.77
C MET A 1 3.59 24.77 4.75
N LYS A 2 2.38 24.22 4.69
CA LYS A 2 2.03 23.03 5.48
C LYS A 2 2.50 21.81 4.71
N LYS A 3 3.57 21.16 5.18
CA LYS A 3 3.83 19.76 4.76
C LYS A 3 2.74 18.94 5.43
N GLU A 4 1.71 18.59 4.66
CA GLU A 4 0.66 17.65 5.05
C GLU A 4 1.30 16.26 5.22
N ILE A 5 1.82 16.01 6.42
CA ILE A 5 2.40 14.72 6.82
C ILE A 5 1.26 13.72 7.15
N THR A 6 0.04 14.21 7.30
CA THR A 6 -1.19 13.43 7.56
C THR A 6 -1.81 12.82 6.29
N ASP A 7 -1.61 13.41 5.11
CA ASP A 7 -2.24 12.99 3.85
C ASP A 7 -1.58 11.79 3.15
N LYS A 8 -0.49 11.27 3.71
CA LYS A 8 0.29 10.21 3.06
C LYS A 8 -0.11 8.81 3.48
N TRP A 9 -0.85 8.66 4.58
CA TRP A 9 -1.17 7.36 5.20
C TRP A 9 -2.56 6.87 4.82
N ILE A 10 -2.63 6.03 3.80
CA ILE A 10 -3.86 5.43 3.31
C ILE A 10 -4.13 4.09 4.01
N SER A 11 -5.39 3.76 4.20
CA SER A 11 -5.80 2.43 4.66
C SER A 11 -5.59 1.36 3.58
N THR A 12 -5.75 0.09 3.95
CA THR A 12 -5.70 -1.01 2.99
C THR A 12 -6.78 -0.92 1.91
N ASP A 13 -7.94 -0.36 2.27
CA ASP A 13 -9.08 -0.20 1.36
C ASP A 13 -8.83 0.95 0.38
N GLU A 14 -8.35 2.09 0.88
CA GLU A 14 -7.92 3.20 0.01
C GLU A 14 -6.76 2.81 -0.92
N ALA A 15 -5.80 2.02 -0.43
CA ALA A 15 -4.73 1.48 -1.27
C ALA A 15 -5.28 0.54 -2.36
N ALA A 16 -6.31 -0.23 -2.05
CA ALA A 16 -6.96 -1.11 -3.01
C ALA A 16 -7.66 -0.31 -4.10
N GLU A 17 -8.44 0.71 -3.73
CA GLU A 17 -9.08 1.63 -4.67
C GLU A 17 -8.04 2.39 -5.52
N TYR A 18 -6.95 2.86 -4.89
CA TYR A 18 -5.88 3.57 -5.58
C TYR A 18 -5.18 2.72 -6.65
N LEU A 19 -5.00 1.42 -6.39
CA LEU A 19 -4.39 0.48 -7.33
C LEU A 19 -5.39 -0.21 -8.25
N GLY A 20 -6.70 0.02 -8.06
CA GLY A 20 -7.75 -0.68 -8.79
C GLY A 20 -7.82 -2.18 -8.51
N VAL A 21 -7.38 -2.62 -7.33
CA VAL A 21 -7.41 -4.02 -6.90
C VAL A 21 -8.39 -4.23 -5.75
N LYS A 22 -8.62 -5.49 -5.35
CA LYS A 22 -9.45 -5.79 -4.17
C LYS A 22 -8.66 -5.59 -2.88
N ALA A 23 -9.30 -5.12 -1.83
CA ALA A 23 -8.69 -5.00 -0.49
C ALA A 23 -8.18 -6.35 0.05
N THR A 24 -8.77 -7.47 -0.39
CA THR A 24 -8.26 -8.82 -0.12
C THR A 24 -6.87 -9.04 -0.69
N THR A 25 -6.59 -8.54 -1.89
CA THR A 25 -5.29 -8.65 -2.56
C THR A 25 -4.23 -7.84 -1.82
N ILE A 26 -4.55 -6.62 -1.36
CA ILE A 26 -3.65 -5.84 -0.49
C ILE A 26 -3.30 -6.62 0.77
N ARG A 27 -4.30 -7.24 1.44
CA ARG A 27 -4.08 -8.05 2.63
C ARG A 27 -3.24 -9.30 2.35
N GLU A 28 -3.40 -9.91 1.18
CA GLU A 28 -2.56 -11.02 0.74
C GLU A 28 -1.11 -10.58 0.51
N TRP A 29 -0.88 -9.42 -0.10
CA TRP A 29 0.47 -8.87 -0.28
C TRP A 29 1.15 -8.55 1.05
N ILE A 30 0.39 -8.01 2.02
CA ILE A 30 0.88 -7.80 3.39
C ILE A 30 1.23 -9.14 4.05
N ARG A 31 0.43 -10.20 3.84
CA ARG A 31 0.70 -11.53 4.40
C ARG A 31 1.85 -12.27 3.74
N LYS A 32 2.00 -12.13 2.42
CA LYS A 32 3.03 -12.80 1.61
C LYS A 32 4.41 -12.12 1.73
N ASP A 33 4.48 -10.99 2.44
CA ASP A 33 5.71 -10.20 2.59
C ASP A 33 6.33 -9.83 1.23
N ASN A 34 5.51 -9.48 0.25
CA ASN A 34 5.93 -9.10 -1.11
C ASN A 34 6.69 -7.75 -1.17
N GLY A 35 7.16 -7.25 -0.02
CA GLY A 35 7.78 -5.95 0.14
C GLY A 35 6.83 -4.77 -0.02
N ILE A 36 5.51 -4.99 0.13
CA ILE A 36 4.54 -3.89 0.13
C ILE A 36 4.76 -3.03 1.40
N PRO A 37 4.85 -1.69 1.26
CA PRO A 37 5.12 -0.79 2.39
C PRO A 37 3.87 -0.59 3.25
N ALA A 38 3.58 -1.60 4.07
CA ALA A 38 2.49 -1.60 5.03
C ALA A 38 3.03 -1.51 6.46
N TYR A 39 2.49 -0.58 7.22
CA TYR A 39 2.87 -0.29 8.59
C TYR A 39 1.68 -0.55 9.52
N LYS A 40 1.95 -1.28 10.60
CA LYS A 40 0.93 -1.53 11.62
C LYS A 40 0.88 -0.34 12.58
N ILE A 41 -0.18 0.46 12.47
CA ILE A 41 -0.43 1.59 13.36
C ILE A 41 -1.60 1.21 14.26
N GLY A 42 -1.29 0.84 15.50
CA GLY A 42 -2.26 0.30 16.46
C GLY A 42 -2.82 -1.04 16.00
N ARG A 43 -4.13 -1.09 15.72
CA ARG A 43 -4.84 -2.29 15.24
C ARG A 43 -5.01 -2.34 13.72
N LEU A 44 -4.70 -1.25 13.02
CA LEU A 44 -4.93 -1.12 11.58
C LEU A 44 -3.61 -1.12 10.82
N TRP A 45 -3.67 -1.63 9.58
CA TRP A 45 -2.58 -1.49 8.62
C TRP A 45 -2.78 -0.19 7.84
N LYS A 46 -1.72 0.60 7.78
CA LYS A 46 -1.64 1.86 7.04
C LYS A 46 -0.47 1.79 6.07
N LEU A 47 -0.69 2.23 4.85
CA LEU A 47 0.32 2.26 3.80
C LEU A 47 0.66 3.72 3.51
N LYS A 48 1.93 4.01 3.20
CA LYS A 48 2.25 5.33 2.64
C LYS A 48 2.00 5.30 1.14
N LYS A 49 1.22 6.27 0.65
CA LYS A 49 0.90 6.39 -0.78
C LYS A 49 2.15 6.54 -1.65
N GLU A 50 3.14 7.33 -1.19
CA GLU A 50 4.40 7.53 -1.91
C GLU A 50 5.19 6.22 -2.05
N GLU A 51 5.39 5.50 -0.95
CA GLU A 51 6.11 4.22 -0.98
C GLU A 51 5.33 3.16 -1.77
N LEU A 52 4.00 3.18 -1.69
CA LEU A 52 3.16 2.29 -2.49
C LEU A 52 3.32 2.57 -3.99
N ASP A 53 3.31 3.84 -4.40
CA ASP A 53 3.54 4.25 -5.80
C ASP A 53 4.94 3.84 -6.28
N GLU A 54 5.97 4.04 -5.45
CA GLU A 54 7.33 3.56 -5.73
C GLU A 54 7.40 2.04 -5.84
N TRP A 55 6.71 1.32 -4.96
CA TRP A 55 6.66 -0.15 -4.97
C TRP A 55 5.96 -0.66 -6.23
N VAL A 56 4.85 -0.05 -6.63
CA VAL A 56 4.14 -0.40 -7.87
C VAL A 56 5.03 -0.14 -9.08
N LYS A 57 5.68 1.03 -9.13
CA LYS A 57 6.64 1.40 -10.18
C LYS A 57 7.85 0.47 -10.21
N SER A 58 8.27 -0.08 -9.07
CA SER A 58 9.37 -1.04 -8.99
C SER A 58 9.06 -2.39 -9.65
N GLY A 59 7.82 -2.61 -10.12
CA GLY A 59 7.45 -3.79 -10.90
C GLY A 59 7.33 -5.07 -10.09
N LYS A 60 7.47 -5.03 -8.76
CA LYS A 60 7.28 -6.19 -7.87
C LYS A 60 5.87 -6.78 -7.90
N VAL A 61 4.92 -6.09 -8.52
CA VAL A 61 3.53 -6.52 -8.67
C VAL A 61 3.32 -7.42 -9.89
N LEU A 62 4.29 -7.50 -10.82
CA LEU A 62 4.16 -8.22 -12.10
C LEU A 62 5.11 -9.42 -12.17
N SER A 63 4.78 -10.46 -11.41
CA SER A 63 4.92 -11.85 -11.86
C SER A 63 3.49 -12.39 -11.87
N GLU A 64 2.80 -12.53 -13.00
CA GLU A 64 3.09 -13.47 -14.10
C GLU A 64 2.58 -12.91 -15.44
N ILE A 65 3.38 -13.12 -16.50
CA ILE A 65 2.97 -13.20 -17.92
C ILE A 65 2.51 -14.63 -18.17
#